data_AF-A0A413QTF8-F1
#
_entry.id   AF-A0A413QTF8-F1
#
_cell.length_a   1.000
_cell.length_b   1.000
_cell.length_c   1.000
_cell.angle_alpha   90.00
_cell.angle_beta   90.00
_cell.angle_gamma   90.00
#
_symmetry.space_group_name_H-M   'P 1'
#
loop_
_entity.id
_entity.type
_entity.pdbx_description
1 polymer ?
#
loop_
_entity_poly.entity_id
_entity_poly.type
_entity_poly.pdbx_seq_one_letter_code
_entity_poly.pdbx_strand_id
1 'polypeptide(L)'
;MGRNASGKWTYDVIIGNKASAEKANAVAIGKSASSQGNSSIALGESAHATVEDGMAIGHSSESTMGGALAFGKEAKAHGTDAVAIGTGAQANNNPYGIAIGENAIVNNQGSIAIGQDSSSDHPYGIAIGGNNVGEKGANANGTYSIALGADSLVNGAEAGAAIGYGAKVDGSDAKDGVALGAYSVSNWATQAGVQGYLPWEGSNTGNIQSSVFRSAISSPIWKSTTAGVSIGDTTSGDKSKWKFCSY
;
A
#
# COMPACT_ATOMS: atom_id res chain seq x y z
N MET A 1 18.89 35.03 0.70
CA MET A 1 17.92 36.15 0.71
C MET A 1 16.94 35.96 1.86
N GLY A 2 16.71 36.99 2.68
CA GLY A 2 15.78 36.93 3.82
C GLY A 2 16.45 37.20 5.17
N ARG A 3 15.67 37.71 6.13
CA ARG A 3 16.17 38.02 7.48
C ARG A 3 16.58 36.72 8.19
N ASN A 4 17.80 36.66 8.73
CA ASN A 4 18.36 35.47 9.41
C ASN A 4 18.48 34.23 8.51
N ALA A 5 18.56 34.40 7.19
CA ALA A 5 18.94 33.31 6.30
C ALA A 5 20.42 32.95 6.50
N SER A 6 20.76 31.67 6.66
CA SER A 6 22.14 31.23 6.90
C SER A 6 22.59 30.10 5.98
N GLY A 7 23.74 30.31 5.34
CA GLY A 7 24.44 29.36 4.51
C GLY A 7 25.89 29.27 4.93
N LYS A 8 26.44 28.04 5.00
CA LYS A 8 27.81 27.82 5.51
C LYS A 8 28.77 27.28 4.46
N TRP A 9 28.27 26.93 3.27
CA TRP A 9 29.03 26.16 2.29
C TRP A 9 28.85 26.70 0.88
N THR A 10 29.61 26.16 -0.07
CA THR A 10 29.51 26.52 -1.48
C THR A 10 28.24 25.97 -2.13
N TYR A 11 27.74 26.74 -3.10
CA TYR A 11 26.60 26.41 -3.97
C TYR A 11 25.26 26.22 -3.25
N ASP A 12 25.09 26.87 -2.09
CA ASP A 12 23.82 26.89 -1.38
C ASP A 12 22.83 27.89 -2.00
N VAL A 13 21.55 27.57 -1.93
CA VAL A 13 20.45 28.47 -2.30
C VAL A 13 19.54 28.66 -1.11
N ILE A 14 19.48 29.88 -0.56
CA ILE A 14 18.72 30.15 0.65
C ILE A 14 17.79 31.33 0.44
N ILE A 15 16.48 31.12 0.55
CA ILE A 15 15.46 32.15 0.34
C ILE A 15 14.38 32.02 1.41
N GLY A 16 14.34 32.93 2.39
CA GLY A 16 13.30 32.94 3.42
C GLY A 16 13.76 33.50 4.76
N ASN A 17 12.82 33.94 5.60
CA ASN A 17 13.16 34.32 6.97
C ASN A 17 13.56 33.06 7.76
N LYS A 18 14.73 33.07 8.41
CA LYS A 18 15.27 31.92 9.16
C LYS A 18 15.50 30.64 8.33
N ALA A 19 15.57 30.75 7.00
CA ALA A 19 15.93 29.61 6.15
C ALA A 19 17.42 29.24 6.37
N SER A 20 17.75 27.95 6.40
CA SER A 20 19.11 27.46 6.68
C SER A 20 19.52 26.35 5.73
N ALA A 21 20.72 26.46 5.16
CA ALA A 21 21.41 25.40 4.44
C ALA A 21 22.74 25.08 5.16
N GLU A 22 22.83 23.91 5.79
CA GLU A 22 23.92 23.61 6.74
C GLU A 22 25.09 22.81 6.14
N LYS A 23 24.95 22.36 4.89
CA LYS A 23 25.90 21.52 4.15
C LYS A 23 26.03 21.98 2.70
N ALA A 24 27.00 21.43 1.97
CA ALA A 24 27.30 21.82 0.59
C ALA A 24 26.15 21.45 -0.36
N ASN A 25 25.96 22.27 -1.42
CA ASN A 25 24.93 22.09 -2.46
C ASN A 25 23.48 22.03 -1.94
N ALA A 26 23.23 22.50 -0.71
CA ALA A 26 21.91 22.41 -0.10
C ALA A 26 21.01 23.60 -0.51
N VAL A 27 19.71 23.33 -0.66
CA VAL A 27 18.72 24.33 -1.08
C VAL A 27 17.65 24.48 0.00
N ALA A 28 17.50 25.67 0.57
CA ALA A 28 16.50 25.98 1.60
C ALA A 28 15.64 27.19 1.18
N ILE A 29 14.39 26.97 0.78
CA ILE A 29 13.49 28.01 0.28
C ILE A 29 12.18 27.95 1.07
N GLY A 30 11.90 28.99 1.85
CA GLY A 30 10.71 29.11 2.70
C GLY A 30 11.04 29.67 4.08
N LYS A 31 10.05 30.22 4.77
CA LYS A 31 10.23 30.66 6.17
C LYS A 31 10.58 29.46 7.04
N SER A 32 11.69 29.52 7.77
CA SER A 32 12.20 28.42 8.60
C SER A 32 12.47 27.11 7.84
N ALA A 33 12.64 27.13 6.51
CA ALA A 33 13.05 25.95 5.76
C ALA A 33 14.48 25.54 6.17
N SER A 34 14.74 24.26 6.38
CA SER A 34 16.01 23.75 6.90
C SER A 34 16.51 22.57 6.07
N SER A 35 17.62 22.78 5.37
CA SER A 35 18.31 21.77 4.57
C SER A 35 19.65 21.44 5.24
N GLN A 36 19.74 20.30 5.94
CA GLN A 36 20.87 19.94 6.81
C GLN A 36 21.80 18.87 6.22
N GLY A 37 21.41 18.21 5.13
CA GLY A 37 22.22 17.20 4.42
C GLY A 37 23.00 17.76 3.22
N ASN A 38 24.06 17.07 2.79
CA ASN A 38 24.72 17.38 1.51
C ASN A 38 23.72 17.21 0.36
N SER A 39 23.71 18.13 -0.61
CA SER A 39 22.81 18.06 -1.78
C SER A 39 21.31 17.95 -1.41
N SER A 40 20.94 18.29 -0.17
CA SER A 40 19.55 18.21 0.30
C SER A 40 18.72 19.40 -0.21
N ILE A 41 17.40 19.21 -0.29
CA ILE A 41 16.46 20.23 -0.74
C ILE A 41 15.32 20.34 0.27
N ALA A 42 15.13 21.52 0.85
CA ALA A 42 13.98 21.90 1.68
C ALA A 42 13.24 23.09 1.04
N LEU A 43 12.04 22.85 0.50
CA LEU A 43 11.22 23.85 -0.18
C LEU A 43 9.83 23.94 0.45
N GLY A 44 9.56 24.99 1.22
CA GLY A 44 8.29 25.24 1.90
C GLY A 44 8.50 25.90 3.26
N GLU A 45 7.47 26.54 3.81
CA GLU A 45 7.54 26.99 5.21
C GLU A 45 7.74 25.77 6.12
N SER A 46 8.77 25.82 6.96
CA SER A 46 9.13 24.76 7.90
C SER A 46 9.36 23.40 7.22
N ALA A 47 9.78 23.36 5.95
CA ALA A 47 10.24 22.13 5.31
C ALA A 47 11.61 21.71 5.90
N HIS A 48 11.81 20.42 6.16
CA HIS A 48 13.04 19.88 6.78
C HIS A 48 13.59 18.70 5.98
N ALA A 49 14.80 18.85 5.44
CA ALA A 49 15.57 17.76 4.85
C ALA A 49 16.86 17.55 5.65
N THR A 50 16.99 16.46 6.41
CA THR A 50 18.03 16.36 7.45
C THR A 50 19.27 15.57 7.03
N VAL A 51 19.17 14.72 6.00
CA VAL A 51 20.25 13.81 5.56
C VAL A 51 20.58 14.04 4.09
N GLU A 52 21.76 13.56 3.66
CA GLU A 52 22.25 13.63 2.29
C GLU A 52 21.23 13.15 1.26
N ASP A 53 21.13 13.89 0.16
CA ASP A 53 20.18 13.69 -0.94
C ASP A 53 18.69 13.69 -0.54
N GLY A 54 18.38 14.05 0.71
CA GLY A 54 17.00 14.17 1.20
C GLY A 54 16.28 15.36 0.58
N MET A 55 15.03 15.17 0.20
CA MET A 55 14.19 16.18 -0.46
C MET A 55 12.86 16.33 0.28
N ALA A 56 12.61 17.50 0.86
CA ALA A 56 11.37 17.87 1.54
C ALA A 56 10.74 19.08 0.84
N ILE A 57 9.61 18.88 0.16
CA ILE A 57 8.95 19.89 -0.68
C ILE A 57 7.49 20.04 -0.22
N GLY A 58 7.18 21.06 0.57
CA GLY A 58 5.86 21.36 1.08
C GLY A 58 5.88 22.09 2.42
N HIS A 59 4.76 22.68 2.82
CA HIS A 59 4.63 23.26 4.17
C HIS A 59 4.74 22.15 5.22
N SER A 60 5.70 22.27 6.14
CA SER A 60 5.99 21.28 7.18
C SER A 60 6.30 19.86 6.66
N SER A 61 6.80 19.72 5.44
CA SER A 61 7.27 18.42 4.93
C SER A 61 8.59 18.00 5.59
N GLU A 62 8.80 16.71 5.79
CA GLU A 62 9.98 16.16 6.46
C GLU A 62 10.59 15.00 5.67
N SER A 63 11.86 15.13 5.30
CA SER A 63 12.69 14.05 4.75
C SER A 63 13.86 13.81 5.72
N THR A 64 13.77 12.77 6.54
CA THR A 64 14.69 12.59 7.67
C THR A 64 15.79 11.57 7.47
N MET A 65 15.78 10.86 6.34
CA MET A 65 16.75 9.82 5.99
C MET A 65 17.36 10.06 4.61
N GLY A 66 18.48 9.39 4.31
CA GLY A 66 19.21 9.56 3.05
C GLY A 66 18.41 9.13 1.84
N GLY A 67 18.50 9.88 0.76
CA GLY A 67 17.79 9.61 -0.50
C GLY A 67 16.26 9.68 -0.43
N ALA A 68 15.70 10.09 0.72
CA ALA A 68 14.26 10.14 0.94
C ALA A 68 13.62 11.35 0.24
N LEU A 69 12.37 11.18 -0.22
CA LEU A 69 11.59 12.22 -0.89
C LEU A 69 10.24 12.41 -0.19
N ALA A 70 10.04 13.55 0.45
CA ALA A 70 8.76 14.02 0.96
C ALA A 70 8.23 15.16 0.10
N PHE A 71 7.09 14.98 -0.57
CA PHE A 71 6.47 15.98 -1.44
C PHE A 71 4.99 16.17 -1.05
N GLY A 72 4.64 17.34 -0.53
CA GLY A 72 3.29 17.66 -0.07
C GLY A 72 3.29 18.36 1.28
N LYS A 73 2.18 19.02 1.63
CA LYS A 73 2.01 19.59 2.97
C LYS A 73 2.04 18.46 4.01
N GLU A 74 2.90 18.58 5.02
CA GLU A 74 3.02 17.60 6.12
C GLU A 74 3.40 16.17 5.65
N ALA A 75 3.93 16.02 4.43
CA ALA A 75 4.46 14.74 3.95
C ALA A 75 5.71 14.34 4.74
N LYS A 76 5.84 13.07 5.09
CA LYS A 76 6.93 12.54 5.92
C LYS A 76 7.58 11.32 5.25
N ALA A 77 8.80 11.48 4.78
CA ALA A 77 9.65 10.39 4.32
C ALA A 77 10.72 10.14 5.38
N HIS A 78 10.46 9.19 6.27
CA HIS A 78 11.29 8.87 7.42
C HIS A 78 12.10 7.56 7.25
N GLY A 79 12.00 6.91 6.10
CA GLY A 79 12.81 5.77 5.71
C GLY A 79 13.91 6.12 4.72
N THR A 80 15.02 5.38 4.70
CA THR A 80 16.06 5.51 3.66
C THR A 80 15.48 5.19 2.29
N ASP A 81 15.77 6.03 1.29
CA ASP A 81 15.22 5.92 -0.07
C ASP A 81 13.68 5.80 -0.10
N ALA A 82 12.99 6.30 0.94
CA ALA A 82 11.55 6.28 1.02
C ALA A 82 10.93 7.44 0.25
N VAL A 83 9.75 7.23 -0.29
CA VAL A 83 9.00 8.21 -1.07
C VAL A 83 7.65 8.45 -0.39
N ALA A 84 7.37 9.68 0.00
CA ALA A 84 6.10 10.13 0.55
C ALA A 84 5.56 11.30 -0.29
N ILE A 85 4.52 11.08 -1.09
CA ILE A 85 3.95 12.10 -1.99
C ILE A 85 2.46 12.29 -1.68
N GLY A 86 2.06 13.47 -1.24
CA GLY A 86 0.69 13.82 -0.90
C GLY A 86 0.59 14.57 0.42
N THR A 87 -0.55 15.24 0.67
CA THR A 87 -0.79 15.89 1.96
C THR A 87 -0.85 14.84 3.07
N GLY A 88 0.01 14.95 4.08
CA GLY A 88 0.04 14.01 5.20
C GLY A 88 0.48 12.58 4.86
N ALA A 89 1.02 12.34 3.65
CA ALA A 89 1.57 11.04 3.26
C ALA A 89 2.77 10.66 4.15
N GLN A 90 2.89 9.40 4.55
CA GLN A 90 3.88 8.93 5.51
C GLN A 90 4.55 7.64 5.04
N ALA A 91 5.85 7.67 4.78
CA ALA A 91 6.68 6.48 4.61
C ALA A 91 7.60 6.36 5.84
N ASN A 92 7.16 5.56 6.81
CA ASN A 92 7.68 5.57 8.18
C ASN A 92 8.81 4.56 8.40
N ASN A 93 9.93 5.06 8.95
CA ASN A 93 10.96 4.32 9.71
C ASN A 93 11.54 3.04 9.09
N ASN A 94 11.37 2.82 7.77
CA ASN A 94 11.84 1.62 7.08
C ASN A 94 12.29 1.96 5.66
N PRO A 95 13.33 1.28 5.15
CA PRO A 95 13.86 1.59 3.83
C PRO A 95 12.90 1.19 2.71
N TYR A 96 12.98 1.93 1.60
CA TYR A 96 12.30 1.64 0.33
C TYR A 96 10.76 1.68 0.38
N GLY A 97 10.16 2.34 1.38
CA GLY A 97 8.72 2.53 1.47
C GLY A 97 8.20 3.57 0.49
N ILE A 98 7.09 3.30 -0.21
CA ILE A 98 6.46 4.24 -1.17
C ILE A 98 5.03 4.53 -0.73
N ALA A 99 4.78 5.71 -0.18
CA ALA A 99 3.47 6.22 0.20
C ALA A 99 3.06 7.36 -0.75
N ILE A 100 2.03 7.17 -1.58
CA ILE A 100 1.57 8.17 -2.55
C ILE A 100 0.06 8.38 -2.42
N GLY A 101 -0.38 9.54 -1.96
CA GLY A 101 -1.78 9.89 -1.74
C GLY A 101 -1.96 10.71 -0.48
N GLU A 102 -3.09 11.42 -0.36
CA GLU A 102 -3.42 12.09 0.89
C GLU A 102 -3.55 11.05 2.02
N ASN A 103 -2.81 11.25 3.11
CA ASN A 103 -2.72 10.33 4.25
C ASN A 103 -2.38 8.87 3.89
N ALA A 104 -1.73 8.61 2.74
CA ALA A 104 -1.20 7.27 2.45
C ALA A 104 -0.11 6.91 3.48
N ILE A 105 -0.13 5.70 4.03
CA ILE A 105 0.79 5.26 5.08
C ILE A 105 1.51 3.98 4.68
N VAL A 106 2.84 4.00 4.80
CA VAL A 106 3.71 2.84 4.75
C VAL A 106 4.44 2.74 6.08
N ASN A 107 4.25 1.64 6.81
CA ASN A 107 4.88 1.44 8.12
C ASN A 107 6.02 0.42 8.12
N ASN A 108 6.29 -0.24 6.99
CA ASN A 108 7.25 -1.33 6.91
C ASN A 108 8.07 -1.34 5.60
N GLN A 109 9.20 -2.05 5.65
CA GLN A 109 10.20 -2.10 4.58
C GLN A 109 9.64 -2.57 3.23
N GLY A 110 10.10 -1.90 2.16
CA GLY A 110 9.87 -2.32 0.77
C GLY A 110 8.40 -2.43 0.39
N SER A 111 7.54 -1.72 1.12
CA SER A 111 6.10 -1.80 0.96
C SER A 111 5.56 -0.53 0.29
N ILE A 112 4.39 -0.67 -0.34
CA ILE A 112 3.84 0.32 -1.25
C ILE A 112 2.40 0.62 -0.82
N ALA A 113 2.06 1.88 -0.62
CA ALA A 113 0.71 2.37 -0.40
C ALA A 113 0.42 3.51 -1.40
N ILE A 114 -0.51 3.31 -2.33
CA ILE A 114 -0.86 4.29 -3.37
C ILE A 114 -2.38 4.52 -3.36
N GLY A 115 -2.81 5.72 -2.99
CA GLY A 115 -4.21 6.12 -2.87
C GLY A 115 -4.48 6.89 -1.58
N GLN A 116 -5.53 7.73 -1.58
CA GLN A 116 -5.97 8.39 -0.35
C GLN A 116 -6.29 7.34 0.73
N ASP A 117 -5.74 7.53 1.93
CA ASP A 117 -5.89 6.64 3.10
C ASP A 117 -5.48 5.18 2.85
N SER A 118 -4.73 4.90 1.78
CA SER A 118 -4.16 3.57 1.56
C SER A 118 -3.10 3.25 2.63
N SER A 119 -3.05 2.00 3.10
CA SER A 119 -2.11 1.58 4.14
C SER A 119 -1.41 0.28 3.77
N SER A 120 -0.09 0.25 3.95
CA SER A 120 0.70 -0.98 3.94
C SER A 120 1.46 -1.11 5.26
N ASP A 121 0.95 -1.96 6.13
CA ASP A 121 1.39 -2.10 7.51
C ASP A 121 2.35 -3.27 7.74
N HIS A 122 2.70 -4.04 6.71
CA HIS A 122 3.60 -5.18 6.81
C HIS A 122 4.68 -5.18 5.72
N PRO A 123 5.82 -5.86 5.92
CA PRO A 123 6.91 -5.87 4.95
C PRO A 123 6.46 -6.40 3.59
N TYR A 124 6.92 -5.72 2.53
CA TYR A 124 6.65 -6.09 1.13
C TYR A 124 5.17 -6.12 0.75
N GLY A 125 4.29 -5.48 1.55
CA GLY A 125 2.88 -5.29 1.21
C GLY A 125 2.69 -4.29 0.07
N ILE A 126 1.65 -4.51 -0.73
CA ILE A 126 1.24 -3.61 -1.81
C ILE A 126 -0.23 -3.26 -1.59
N ALA A 127 -0.50 -2.02 -1.21
CA ALA A 127 -1.84 -1.44 -1.11
C ALA A 127 -2.03 -0.38 -2.19
N ILE A 128 -2.90 -0.60 -3.17
CA ILE A 128 -3.16 0.34 -4.26
C ILE A 128 -4.66 0.52 -4.41
N GLY A 129 -5.16 1.71 -4.10
CA GLY A 129 -6.57 2.06 -4.12
C GLY A 129 -6.86 3.14 -3.11
N GLY A 130 -7.48 4.24 -3.54
CA GLY A 130 -7.87 5.34 -2.67
C GLY A 130 -9.33 5.23 -2.23
N ASN A 131 -9.71 6.06 -1.26
CA ASN A 131 -11.09 6.29 -0.89
C ASN A 131 -11.91 6.83 -2.08
N ASN A 132 -12.98 6.11 -2.44
CA ASN A 132 -14.02 6.61 -3.34
C ASN A 132 -15.28 6.84 -2.50
N VAL A 133 -15.57 8.10 -2.15
CA VAL A 133 -16.84 8.54 -1.56
C VAL A 133 -17.28 7.72 -0.32
N GLY A 134 -16.51 7.79 0.76
CA GLY A 134 -16.94 7.30 2.09
C GLY A 134 -16.39 5.93 2.48
N GLU A 135 -15.38 5.44 1.76
CA GLU A 135 -14.76 4.14 2.02
C GLU A 135 -13.31 4.26 2.47
N LYS A 136 -12.72 3.15 2.95
CA LYS A 136 -11.32 3.12 3.33
C LYS A 136 -10.43 2.96 2.08
N GLY A 137 -9.21 3.47 2.15
CA GLY A 137 -8.19 3.12 1.16
C GLY A 137 -7.85 1.62 1.18
N ALA A 138 -7.17 1.15 0.15
CA ALA A 138 -6.65 -0.22 0.11
C ALA A 138 -5.76 -0.49 1.32
N ASN A 139 -5.86 -1.69 1.90
CA ASN A 139 -5.13 -2.05 3.10
C ASN A 139 -4.45 -3.43 2.99
N ALA A 140 -3.11 -3.43 2.99
CA ALA A 140 -2.27 -4.61 2.93
C ALA A 140 -1.69 -4.94 4.32
N ASN A 141 -2.49 -5.56 5.20
CA ASN A 141 -2.08 -5.97 6.56
C ASN A 141 -1.50 -7.39 6.61
N GLY A 142 -0.67 -7.78 5.66
CA GLY A 142 0.02 -9.07 5.68
C GLY A 142 1.38 -9.00 5.03
N THR A 143 2.34 -9.79 5.50
CA THR A 143 3.66 -9.88 4.84
C THR A 143 3.48 -10.41 3.42
N TYR A 144 4.10 -9.77 2.43
CA TYR A 144 3.93 -10.07 1.00
C TYR A 144 2.48 -9.95 0.47
N SER A 145 1.60 -9.26 1.21
CA SER A 145 0.20 -9.14 0.80
C SER A 145 -0.01 -8.14 -0.34
N ILE A 146 -1.07 -8.35 -1.12
CA ILE A 146 -1.50 -7.48 -2.21
C ILE A 146 -2.97 -7.09 -1.97
N ALA A 147 -3.25 -5.81 -1.79
CA ALA A 147 -4.58 -5.21 -1.75
C ALA A 147 -4.69 -4.19 -2.90
N LEU A 148 -5.45 -4.52 -3.94
CA LEU A 148 -5.64 -3.68 -5.12
C LEU A 148 -7.13 -3.37 -5.33
N GLY A 149 -7.51 -2.11 -5.20
CA GLY A 149 -8.89 -1.62 -5.30
C GLY A 149 -9.27 -0.78 -4.09
N ALA A 150 -10.21 0.16 -4.27
CA ALA A 150 -10.79 0.89 -3.14
C ALA A 150 -11.45 -0.09 -2.16
N ASP A 151 -11.26 0.12 -0.86
CA ASP A 151 -11.69 -0.77 0.23
C ASP A 151 -11.19 -2.23 0.14
N SER A 152 -10.19 -2.52 -0.71
CA SER A 152 -9.56 -3.85 -0.72
C SER A 152 -8.76 -4.07 0.57
N LEU A 153 -8.84 -5.28 1.12
CA LEU A 153 -8.27 -5.58 2.44
C LEU A 153 -7.65 -6.97 2.48
N VAL A 154 -6.36 -7.05 2.82
CA VAL A 154 -5.74 -8.26 3.34
C VAL A 154 -5.56 -8.08 4.84
N ASN A 155 -6.22 -8.91 5.64
CA ASN A 155 -6.27 -8.79 7.10
C ASN A 155 -5.44 -9.90 7.76
N GLY A 156 -4.15 -9.67 7.94
CA GLY A 156 -3.22 -10.56 8.66
C GLY A 156 -2.63 -11.70 7.81
N ALA A 157 -3.22 -12.00 6.65
CA ALA A 157 -2.80 -13.14 5.83
C ALA A 157 -1.45 -12.91 5.16
N GLU A 158 -0.48 -13.79 5.45
CA GLU A 158 0.78 -13.87 4.71
C GLU A 158 0.49 -14.25 3.25
N ALA A 159 1.10 -13.51 2.31
CA ALA A 159 0.92 -13.69 0.87
C ALA A 159 -0.55 -13.67 0.38
N GLY A 160 -1.46 -13.04 1.13
CA GLY A 160 -2.84 -12.85 0.71
C GLY A 160 -2.96 -11.86 -0.45
N ALA A 161 -3.82 -12.13 -1.43
CA ALA A 161 -4.10 -11.25 -2.55
C ALA A 161 -5.60 -10.91 -2.63
N ALA A 162 -5.96 -9.67 -2.32
CA ALA A 162 -7.29 -9.09 -2.50
C ALA A 162 -7.26 -8.11 -3.68
N ILE A 163 -7.87 -8.46 -4.80
CA ILE A 163 -7.86 -7.64 -6.03
C ILE A 163 -9.30 -7.38 -6.46
N GLY A 164 -9.77 -6.16 -6.31
CA GLY A 164 -11.11 -5.70 -6.61
C GLY A 164 -11.61 -4.72 -5.55
N TYR A 165 -12.60 -3.91 -5.92
CA TYR A 165 -13.29 -3.00 -5.01
C TYR A 165 -13.95 -3.78 -3.86
N GLY A 166 -13.58 -3.52 -2.61
CA GLY A 166 -14.07 -4.26 -1.44
C GLY A 166 -13.64 -5.74 -1.37
N ALA A 167 -12.67 -6.18 -2.19
CA ALA A 167 -12.13 -7.54 -2.12
C ALA A 167 -11.43 -7.76 -0.76
N LYS A 168 -11.59 -8.93 -0.15
CA LYS A 168 -11.10 -9.20 1.20
C LYS A 168 -10.43 -10.57 1.32
N VAL A 169 -9.21 -10.62 1.86
CA VAL A 169 -8.62 -11.84 2.44
C VAL A 169 -8.65 -11.68 3.96
N ASP A 170 -9.47 -12.47 4.65
CA ASP A 170 -9.80 -12.28 6.05
C ASP A 170 -9.19 -13.33 6.97
N GLY A 171 -8.36 -12.85 7.91
CA GLY A 171 -7.76 -13.64 8.98
C GLY A 171 -6.31 -14.02 8.70
N SER A 172 -5.47 -14.01 9.74
CA SER A 172 -4.06 -14.40 9.67
C SER A 172 -3.84 -15.84 9.23
N ASP A 173 -4.84 -16.69 9.45
CA ASP A 173 -4.81 -18.10 9.07
C ASP A 173 -5.13 -18.31 7.58
N ALA A 174 -5.59 -17.29 6.86
CA ALA A 174 -5.89 -17.35 5.43
C ALA A 174 -4.62 -17.18 4.56
N LYS A 175 -3.52 -17.85 4.94
CA LYS A 175 -2.24 -17.79 4.23
C LYS A 175 -2.40 -18.19 2.77
N ASP A 176 -1.78 -17.41 1.89
CA ASP A 176 -1.87 -17.54 0.43
C ASP A 176 -3.30 -17.40 -0.11
N GLY A 177 -4.21 -16.76 0.64
CA GLY A 177 -5.61 -16.59 0.25
C GLY A 177 -5.76 -15.60 -0.89
N VAL A 178 -6.63 -15.92 -1.85
CA VAL A 178 -6.83 -15.10 -3.04
C VAL A 178 -8.30 -14.73 -3.18
N ALA A 179 -8.60 -13.44 -3.17
CA ALA A 179 -9.92 -12.86 -3.45
C ALA A 179 -9.82 -11.98 -4.71
N LEU A 180 -10.51 -12.35 -5.79
CA LEU A 180 -10.44 -11.68 -7.09
C LEU A 180 -11.84 -11.26 -7.57
N GLY A 181 -12.06 -9.95 -7.67
CA GLY A 181 -13.33 -9.36 -8.05
C GLY A 181 -13.87 -8.44 -6.95
N ALA A 182 -14.79 -7.56 -7.33
CA ALA A 182 -15.44 -6.69 -6.36
C ALA A 182 -16.10 -7.53 -5.26
N TYR A 183 -15.91 -7.19 -3.98
CA TYR A 183 -16.50 -7.86 -2.83
C TYR A 183 -16.24 -9.38 -2.71
N SER A 184 -15.22 -9.90 -3.39
CA SER A 184 -14.78 -11.29 -3.19
C SER A 184 -14.19 -11.45 -1.79
N VAL A 185 -14.47 -12.57 -1.13
CA VAL A 185 -13.90 -12.87 0.19
C VAL A 185 -13.20 -14.23 0.19
N SER A 186 -11.95 -14.27 0.67
CA SER A 186 -11.19 -15.48 0.98
C SER A 186 -10.90 -15.52 2.49
N ASN A 187 -11.04 -16.68 3.14
CA ASN A 187 -10.78 -16.85 4.58
C ASN A 187 -10.31 -18.28 4.90
N TRP A 188 -9.88 -18.51 6.15
CA TRP A 188 -9.38 -19.81 6.64
C TRP A 188 -10.43 -20.93 6.72
N ALA A 189 -11.73 -20.59 6.70
CA ALA A 189 -12.80 -21.59 6.68
C ALA A 189 -12.91 -22.28 5.31
N THR A 190 -12.32 -21.71 4.27
CA THR A 190 -11.97 -22.41 3.03
C THR A 190 -10.75 -23.30 3.31
N GLN A 191 -10.97 -24.50 3.87
CA GLN A 191 -9.88 -25.46 4.18
C GLN A 191 -8.96 -25.67 2.95
N ALA A 192 -7.68 -25.98 3.17
CA ALA A 192 -6.79 -26.49 2.13
C ALA A 192 -7.49 -27.61 1.34
N GLY A 193 -7.68 -27.43 0.03
CA GLY A 193 -8.43 -28.36 -0.82
C GLY A 193 -9.95 -28.13 -0.91
N VAL A 194 -10.50 -27.07 -0.31
CA VAL A 194 -11.87 -26.60 -0.59
C VAL A 194 -11.85 -25.80 -1.88
N GLN A 195 -12.70 -26.23 -2.80
CA GLN A 195 -12.89 -25.65 -4.12
C GLN A 195 -13.19 -24.15 -4.02
N GLY A 196 -12.64 -23.34 -4.93
CA GLY A 196 -13.23 -22.03 -5.21
C GLY A 196 -14.72 -22.21 -5.45
N TYR A 197 -15.53 -21.42 -4.74
CA TYR A 197 -16.99 -21.46 -4.66
C TYR A 197 -17.70 -22.56 -5.50
N LEU A 198 -18.20 -23.60 -4.83
CA LEU A 198 -19.18 -24.52 -5.43
C LEU A 198 -20.48 -23.75 -5.68
N PRO A 199 -20.98 -23.63 -6.93
CA PRO A 199 -22.33 -23.14 -7.16
C PRO A 199 -23.28 -24.08 -6.42
N TRP A 200 -23.96 -23.51 -5.43
CA TRP A 200 -25.04 -24.14 -4.69
C TRP A 200 -26.06 -24.72 -5.69
N GLU A 201 -26.05 -26.04 -5.88
CA GLU A 201 -27.27 -26.74 -6.27
C GLU A 201 -27.99 -27.13 -4.99
N GLY A 202 -29.26 -26.74 -4.91
CA GLY A 202 -30.07 -26.85 -3.71
C GLY A 202 -29.97 -28.21 -3.02
N SER A 203 -29.82 -28.17 -1.69
CA SER A 203 -30.17 -29.23 -0.74
C SER A 203 -30.17 -30.65 -1.31
N ASN A 204 -29.00 -31.19 -1.66
CA ASN A 204 -28.79 -32.63 -1.77
C ASN A 204 -27.30 -32.96 -1.63
N THR A 205 -26.85 -33.10 -0.39
CA THR A 205 -25.58 -33.77 -0.03
C THR A 205 -25.67 -35.30 -0.22
N GLY A 206 -26.37 -35.74 -1.27
CA GLY A 206 -26.52 -37.13 -1.65
C GLY A 206 -25.83 -37.40 -2.98
N ASN A 207 -24.58 -37.87 -2.92
CA ASN A 207 -23.85 -38.54 -4.00
C ASN A 207 -23.59 -37.76 -5.30
N ILE A 208 -22.65 -36.82 -5.28
CA ILE A 208 -21.86 -36.46 -6.47
C ILE A 208 -20.78 -37.53 -6.70
N GLN A 209 -21.20 -38.67 -7.25
CA GLN A 209 -20.38 -39.85 -7.61
C GLN A 209 -20.22 -39.98 -9.14
N SER A 210 -20.08 -38.88 -9.89
CA SER A 210 -19.78 -38.96 -11.33
C SER A 210 -18.28 -39.12 -11.56
N SER A 211 -17.88 -40.18 -12.27
CA SER A 211 -16.48 -40.51 -12.60
C SER A 211 -15.78 -39.46 -13.46
N VAL A 212 -16.55 -38.68 -14.24
CA VAL A 212 -16.04 -37.56 -15.05
C VAL A 212 -15.53 -36.42 -14.16
N PHE A 213 -16.19 -36.16 -13.03
CA PHE A 213 -15.75 -35.16 -12.06
C PHE A 213 -14.52 -35.62 -11.26
N ARG A 214 -14.37 -36.93 -10.99
CA ARG A 214 -13.18 -37.49 -10.32
C ARG A 214 -11.88 -37.31 -11.11
N SER A 215 -11.95 -37.26 -12.44
CA SER A 215 -10.78 -37.04 -13.31
C SER A 215 -10.36 -35.57 -13.40
N ALA A 216 -11.29 -34.63 -13.22
CA ALA A 216 -10.97 -33.19 -13.22
C ALA A 216 -10.33 -32.75 -11.89
N ILE A 217 -10.78 -33.31 -10.77
CA ILE A 217 -10.30 -33.01 -9.40
C ILE A 217 -8.95 -33.65 -9.02
N SER A 218 -8.42 -34.58 -9.84
CA SER A 218 -7.05 -35.08 -9.66
C SER A 218 -5.98 -34.18 -10.29
N SER A 219 -6.40 -33.17 -11.06
CA SER A 219 -5.48 -32.22 -11.70
C SER A 219 -4.98 -31.18 -10.68
N PRO A 220 -3.67 -30.90 -10.60
CA PRO A 220 -3.11 -29.91 -9.67
C PRO A 220 -3.69 -28.50 -9.88
N ILE A 221 -4.34 -28.25 -11.02
CA ILE A 221 -4.96 -26.97 -11.40
C ILE A 221 -6.09 -26.55 -10.43
N TRP A 222 -6.70 -27.49 -9.70
CA TRP A 222 -7.87 -27.23 -8.83
C TRP A 222 -7.59 -27.28 -7.33
N LYS A 223 -6.35 -27.54 -6.90
CA LYS A 223 -6.00 -27.58 -5.48
C LYS A 223 -5.57 -26.20 -5.02
N SER A 224 -6.45 -25.53 -4.28
CA SER A 224 -6.13 -24.27 -3.60
C SER A 224 -5.02 -24.47 -2.57
N THR A 225 -4.30 -23.39 -2.25
CA THR A 225 -3.42 -23.27 -1.09
C THR A 225 -4.23 -23.39 0.21
N THR A 226 -3.61 -23.15 1.37
CA THR A 226 -4.28 -23.19 2.69
C THR A 226 -5.50 -22.27 2.81
N ALA A 227 -5.64 -21.29 1.92
CA ALA A 227 -6.83 -20.48 1.75
C ALA A 227 -7.37 -20.59 0.32
N GLY A 228 -8.68 -20.52 0.18
CA GLY A 228 -9.40 -20.68 -1.10
C GLY A 228 -9.12 -19.56 -2.10
N VAL A 229 -9.19 -19.87 -3.39
CA VAL A 229 -9.33 -18.86 -4.47
C VAL A 229 -10.82 -18.52 -4.61
N SER A 230 -11.19 -17.29 -4.26
CA SER A 230 -12.54 -16.73 -4.40
C SER A 230 -12.57 -15.80 -5.62
N ILE A 231 -13.51 -16.02 -6.53
CA ILE A 231 -13.69 -15.15 -7.72
C ILE A 231 -15.15 -14.68 -7.76
N GLY A 232 -15.38 -13.38 -7.60
CA GLY A 232 -16.68 -12.73 -7.84
C GLY A 232 -17.31 -11.91 -6.71
N ASP A 233 -18.39 -11.19 -7.05
CA ASP A 233 -19.18 -10.28 -6.23
C ASP A 233 -20.22 -11.00 -5.38
N THR A 234 -20.03 -10.92 -4.07
CA THR A 234 -20.86 -11.55 -3.05
C THR A 234 -22.11 -10.74 -2.69
N THR A 235 -22.24 -9.48 -3.15
CA THR A 235 -23.33 -8.57 -2.75
C THR A 235 -24.63 -8.81 -3.51
N SER A 236 -24.56 -9.40 -4.71
CA SER A 236 -25.72 -9.54 -5.59
C SER A 236 -26.68 -10.68 -5.24
N GLY A 237 -26.31 -11.61 -4.35
CA GLY A 237 -27.11 -12.79 -4.00
C GLY A 237 -27.39 -13.78 -5.15
N ASP A 238 -27.15 -13.38 -6.40
CA ASP A 238 -27.39 -14.14 -7.61
C ASP A 238 -26.12 -14.90 -8.04
N LYS A 239 -26.04 -16.12 -7.53
CA LYS A 239 -24.92 -17.05 -7.72
C LYS A 239 -24.80 -17.62 -9.15
N SER A 240 -25.67 -17.22 -10.07
CA SER A 240 -25.78 -17.80 -11.42
C SER A 240 -24.91 -17.12 -12.50
N LYS A 241 -24.30 -15.97 -12.20
CA LYS A 241 -23.56 -15.15 -13.19
C LYS A 241 -22.06 -15.45 -13.30
N TRP A 242 -21.55 -16.40 -12.52
CA TRP A 242 -20.13 -16.79 -12.51
C TRP A 242 -19.87 -17.96 -13.45
N LYS A 243 -19.97 -17.73 -14.76
CA LYS A 243 -19.56 -18.72 -15.77
C LYS A 243 -18.15 -18.36 -16.28
N PHE A 244 -17.15 -19.13 -15.87
CA PHE A 244 -15.95 -19.25 -16.68
C PHE A 244 -16.33 -19.98 -17.98
N CYS A 245 -16.00 -19.39 -19.13
CA CYS A 245 -16.29 -19.93 -20.44
C CYS A 245 -15.89 -21.41 -20.55
N SER A 246 -16.86 -22.27 -20.80
CA SER A 246 -16.63 -23.58 -21.39
C SER A 246 -16.61 -23.42 -22.91
N TYR A 247 -15.49 -23.73 -23.55
CA TYR A 247 -15.49 -24.19 -24.94
C TYR A 247 -15.52 -25.71 -24.95
#